data_AF-A0A3C0W349-F1
#
_entry.id   AF-A0A3C0W349-F1
#
_cell.length_a   1.000
_cell.length_b   1.000
_cell.length_c   1.000
_cell.angle_alpha   90.00
_cell.angle_beta   90.00
_cell.angle_gamma   90.00
#
_symmetry.space_group_name_H-M   'P 1'
#
loop_
_entity.id
_entity.type
_entity.pdbx_description
1 polymer ?
#
loop_
_entity_poly.entity_id
_entity_poly.type
_entity_poly.pdbx_seq_one_letter_code
_entity_poly.pdbx_strand_id
1 'polypeptide(L)'
;MTTSPKKTLRVLGFMTGTSLDAVDMAVIETDGHDILSFGPAGEMKLDGETRAVIEDAIKDAFDWERDEEEPDSFEDARMAVADAHLAAALGFMAVNGVKSSALDLVGVHGQTVLHEAPTPDLPGRTVQLIDAASVAEGLGVATAFDFRSADVAAGGQGAPL
;
A
#
# COMPACT_ATOMS: atom_id res chain seq x y z
N MET A 1 -25.93 27.51 -6.19
CA MET A 1 -24.99 27.07 -5.14
C MET A 1 -23.61 27.07 -5.76
N THR A 2 -22.75 28.03 -5.40
CA THR A 2 -21.36 28.07 -5.85
C THR A 2 -20.56 27.11 -5.00
N THR A 3 -20.23 25.94 -5.53
CA THR A 3 -19.28 25.02 -4.91
C THR A 3 -17.92 25.73 -4.85
N SER A 4 -17.34 25.85 -3.65
CA SER A 4 -15.95 26.25 -3.50
C SER A 4 -15.07 25.41 -4.43
N PRO A 5 -14.02 25.98 -5.04
CA PRO A 5 -13.11 25.19 -5.86
C PRO A 5 -12.57 24.04 -5.01
N LYS A 6 -12.73 22.80 -5.49
CA LYS A 6 -12.19 21.63 -4.79
C LYS A 6 -10.67 21.78 -4.71
N LYS A 7 -10.10 21.53 -3.51
CA LYS A 7 -8.66 21.59 -3.31
C LYS A 7 -8.01 20.50 -4.16
N THR A 8 -7.10 20.88 -5.06
CA THR A 8 -6.22 19.94 -5.76
C THR A 8 -5.18 19.43 -4.76
N LEU A 9 -5.01 18.11 -4.71
CA LEU A 9 -4.04 17.39 -3.91
C LEU A 9 -3.00 16.76 -4.82
N ARG A 10 -1.73 16.81 -4.42
CA ARG A 10 -0.65 16.05 -5.07
C ARG A 10 -0.34 14.82 -4.23
N VAL A 11 -0.51 13.65 -4.81
CA VAL A 11 -0.46 12.37 -4.10
C VAL A 11 0.58 11.46 -4.73
N LEU A 12 1.39 10.81 -3.90
CA LEU A 12 2.28 9.72 -4.30
C LEU A 12 1.66 8.38 -3.89
N GLY A 13 1.39 7.52 -4.86
CA GLY A 13 0.86 6.17 -4.65
C GLY A 13 1.95 5.11 -4.80
N PHE A 14 1.84 4.06 -3.98
CA PHE A 14 2.71 2.88 -4.01
C PHE A 14 1.91 1.58 -4.00
N MET A 15 2.43 0.58 -4.71
CA MET A 15 1.95 -0.80 -4.58
C MET A 15 3.07 -1.79 -4.87
N THR A 16 3.02 -2.96 -4.23
CA THR A 16 3.75 -4.16 -4.66
C THR A 16 2.77 -5.19 -5.18
N GLY A 17 3.01 -5.67 -6.40
CA GLY A 17 2.19 -6.69 -7.02
C GLY A 17 2.41 -8.05 -6.37
N THR A 18 1.50 -9.00 -6.61
CA THR A 18 1.65 -10.38 -6.12
C THR A 18 2.84 -11.12 -6.75
N SER A 19 3.45 -10.58 -7.81
CA SER A 19 4.66 -11.14 -8.41
C SER A 19 5.94 -10.85 -7.60
N LEU A 20 5.87 -9.97 -6.59
CA LEU A 20 7.00 -9.59 -5.73
C LEU A 20 8.23 -9.09 -6.51
N ASP A 21 8.02 -8.49 -7.68
CA ASP A 21 9.09 -8.03 -8.56
C ASP A 21 9.64 -6.68 -8.12
N ALA A 22 8.74 -5.73 -7.85
CA ALA A 22 9.08 -4.34 -7.59
C ALA A 22 8.00 -3.64 -6.77
N VAL A 23 8.39 -2.52 -6.16
CA VAL A 23 7.49 -1.47 -5.70
C VAL A 23 7.22 -0.55 -6.88
N ASP A 24 5.96 -0.42 -7.29
CA ASP A 24 5.52 0.55 -8.30
C ASP A 24 5.12 1.86 -7.65
N MET A 25 5.41 2.97 -8.31
CA MET A 25 5.24 4.34 -7.84
C MET A 25 4.61 5.22 -8.91
N ALA A 26 3.67 6.06 -8.50
CA ALA A 26 3.12 7.10 -9.37
C ALA A 26 2.73 8.34 -8.57
N VAL A 27 3.01 9.53 -9.13
CA VAL A 27 2.48 10.80 -8.63
C VAL A 27 1.26 11.17 -9.46
N ILE A 28 0.19 11.59 -8.81
CA ILE A 28 -1.00 12.16 -9.46
C ILE A 28 -1.37 13.49 -8.82
N GLU A 29 -2.11 14.31 -9.56
CA GLU A 29 -2.91 15.38 -8.98
C GLU A 29 -4.39 15.00 -9.06
N THR A 30 -5.10 15.15 -7.95
CA THR A 30 -6.51 14.75 -7.82
C THR A 30 -7.28 15.74 -6.97
N ASP A 31 -8.60 15.81 -7.15
CA ASP A 31 -9.51 16.51 -6.23
C ASP A 31 -10.11 15.58 -5.15
N GLY A 32 -9.62 14.34 -5.07
CA GLY A 32 -10.14 13.27 -4.22
C GLY A 32 -11.21 12.40 -4.86
N HIS A 33 -11.68 12.74 -6.06
CA HIS A 33 -12.65 11.97 -6.84
C HIS A 33 -12.13 11.65 -8.25
N ASP A 34 -11.60 12.65 -8.94
CA ASP A 34 -11.10 12.56 -10.29
C ASP A 34 -9.57 12.74 -10.32
N ILE A 35 -8.91 12.04 -11.24
CA ILE A 35 -7.50 12.31 -11.56
C ILE A 35 -7.46 13.50 -12.50
N LEU A 36 -6.84 14.58 -12.05
CA LEU A 36 -6.71 15.82 -12.80
C LEU A 36 -5.46 15.84 -13.68
N SER A 37 -4.37 15.22 -13.22
CA SER A 37 -3.16 15.06 -14.01
C SER A 37 -2.25 13.95 -13.48
N PHE A 38 -1.34 13.49 -14.34
CA PHE A 38 -0.32 12.49 -14.01
C PHE A 38 1.05 13.16 -13.91
N GLY A 39 1.80 12.81 -12.86
CA GLY A 39 3.19 13.14 -12.67
C GLY A 39 4.11 11.98 -13.07
N PRO A 40 5.34 11.94 -12.53
CA PRO A 40 6.27 10.83 -12.76
C PRO A 40 5.70 9.50 -12.27
N ALA A 41 6.12 8.42 -12.91
CA ALA A 41 5.85 7.04 -12.51
C ALA A 41 7.10 6.18 -12.73
N GLY A 42 7.23 5.09 -11.99
CA GLY A 42 8.37 4.19 -12.09
C GLY A 42 8.29 3.04 -11.09
N GLU A 43 9.28 2.16 -11.13
CA GLU A 43 9.36 0.98 -10.28
C GLU A 43 10.75 0.89 -9.63
N MET A 44 10.83 0.27 -8.45
CA MET A 44 12.08 -0.14 -7.83
C MET A 44 12.02 -1.62 -7.45
N LYS A 45 12.97 -2.41 -7.92
CA LYS A 45 13.01 -3.85 -7.68
C LYS A 45 13.17 -4.16 -6.20
N LEU A 46 12.43 -5.16 -5.74
CA LEU A 46 12.64 -5.77 -4.44
C LEU A 46 13.93 -6.59 -4.46
N ASP A 47 14.69 -6.53 -3.37
CA ASP A 47 15.83 -7.42 -3.19
C ASP A 47 15.39 -8.83 -2.77
N GLY A 48 16.32 -9.77 -2.85
CA GLY A 48 16.04 -11.17 -2.55
C GLY A 48 15.75 -11.45 -1.07
N GLU A 49 16.26 -10.61 -0.17
CA GLU A 49 16.06 -10.76 1.28
C GLU A 49 14.62 -10.36 1.66
N THR A 50 14.20 -9.18 1.23
CA THR A 50 12.82 -8.69 1.39
C THR A 50 11.83 -9.67 0.75
N ARG A 51 12.14 -10.15 -0.45
CA ARG A 51 11.29 -11.14 -1.13
C ARG A 51 11.14 -12.42 -0.32
N ALA A 52 12.23 -12.96 0.24
CA ALA A 52 12.18 -14.18 1.03
C ALA A 52 11.29 -14.01 2.28
N VAL A 53 11.41 -12.89 3.00
CA VAL A 53 10.57 -12.60 4.17
C VAL A 53 9.08 -12.53 3.78
N ILE A 54 8.76 -11.87 2.67
CA ILE A 54 7.39 -11.81 2.16
C ILE A 54 6.88 -13.20 1.75
N GLU A 55 7.70 -13.98 1.04
CA GLU A 55 7.33 -15.33 0.61
C GLU A 55 7.03 -16.25 1.79
N ASP A 56 7.75 -16.12 2.89
CA ASP A 56 7.49 -16.88 4.11
C ASP A 56 6.17 -16.45 4.77
N ALA A 57 5.89 -15.15 4.86
CA ALA A 57 4.59 -14.66 5.33
C ALA A 57 3.42 -15.12 4.44
N ILE A 58 3.61 -15.22 3.12
CA ILE A 58 2.58 -15.77 2.20
C ILE A 58 2.33 -17.25 2.46
N LYS A 59 3.38 -18.04 2.72
CA LYS A 59 3.24 -19.47 3.05
C LYS A 59 2.48 -19.64 4.36
N ASP A 60 2.84 -18.88 5.38
CA ASP A 60 2.16 -18.95 6.67
C ASP A 60 0.71 -18.47 6.56
N ALA A 61 0.44 -17.43 5.77
CA ALA A 61 -0.92 -16.96 5.51
C ALA A 61 -1.80 -18.01 4.83
N PHE A 62 -1.23 -18.91 4.02
CA PHE A 62 -1.97 -19.98 3.34
C PHE A 62 -2.53 -21.02 4.31
N ASP A 63 -1.76 -21.35 5.36
CA ASP A 63 -2.15 -22.30 6.40
C ASP A 63 -2.83 -21.62 7.62
N TRP A 64 -2.96 -20.29 7.59
CA TRP A 64 -3.51 -19.52 8.71
C TRP A 64 -5.04 -19.56 8.77
N GLU A 65 -5.55 -20.28 9.76
CA GLU A 65 -6.99 -20.40 9.99
C GLU A 65 -7.62 -19.10 10.51
N ARG A 66 -8.95 -19.03 10.45
CA ARG A 66 -9.72 -17.93 11.05
C ARG A 66 -9.73 -18.12 12.57
N ASP A 67 -9.75 -17.01 13.29
CA ASP A 67 -9.78 -16.94 14.77
C ASP A 67 -8.48 -17.39 15.49
N GLU A 68 -7.43 -17.76 14.75
CA GLU A 68 -6.08 -17.98 15.27
C GLU A 68 -5.28 -16.66 15.32
N GLU A 69 -4.27 -16.61 16.19
CA GLU A 69 -3.32 -15.49 16.25
C GLU A 69 -2.56 -15.35 14.92
N GLU A 70 -2.17 -14.13 14.56
CA GLU A 70 -1.38 -13.89 13.35
C GLU A 70 -0.02 -14.62 13.45
N PRO A 71 0.47 -15.20 12.34
CA PRO A 71 1.82 -15.77 12.30
C PRO A 71 2.88 -14.72 12.63
N ASP A 72 3.91 -15.11 13.39
CA ASP A 72 5.05 -14.21 13.72
C ASP A 72 5.71 -13.61 12.48
N SER A 73 5.74 -14.35 11.36
CA SER A 73 6.28 -13.91 10.07
C SER A 73 5.59 -12.67 9.49
N PHE A 74 4.35 -12.37 9.92
CA PHE A 74 3.63 -11.19 9.45
C PHE A 74 4.29 -9.91 9.95
N GLU A 75 4.81 -9.90 11.17
CA GLU A 75 5.45 -8.72 11.74
C GLU A 75 6.78 -8.42 11.05
N ASP A 76 7.60 -9.45 10.84
CA ASP A 76 8.85 -9.33 10.09
C ASP A 76 8.59 -8.83 8.66
N ALA A 77 7.55 -9.35 8.01
CA ALA A 77 7.15 -8.90 6.68
C ALA A 77 6.58 -7.47 6.67
N ARG A 78 5.85 -7.01 7.69
CA ARG A 78 5.38 -5.61 7.79
C ARG A 78 6.55 -4.64 7.77
N MET A 79 7.58 -4.91 8.57
CA MET A 79 8.79 -4.09 8.65
C MET A 79 9.57 -4.14 7.33
N ALA A 80 9.82 -5.34 6.80
CA ALA A 80 10.58 -5.49 5.55
C ALA A 80 9.87 -4.81 4.36
N VAL A 81 8.55 -4.94 4.27
CA VAL A 81 7.74 -4.27 3.25
C VAL A 81 7.80 -2.75 3.43
N ALA A 82 7.69 -2.24 4.65
CA ALA A 82 7.77 -0.81 4.94
C ALA A 82 9.14 -0.22 4.56
N ASP A 83 10.23 -0.89 4.93
CA ASP A 83 11.60 -0.46 4.59
C ASP A 83 11.81 -0.42 3.08
N ALA A 84 11.37 -1.46 2.36
CA ALA A 84 11.48 -1.50 0.91
C ALA A 84 10.63 -0.41 0.22
N HIS A 85 9.41 -0.17 0.70
CA HIS A 85 8.55 0.89 0.18
C HIS A 85 9.12 2.28 0.46
N LEU A 86 9.66 2.51 1.66
CA LEU A 86 10.28 3.78 2.04
C LEU A 86 11.54 4.04 1.20
N ALA A 87 12.40 3.03 1.03
CA ALA A 87 13.60 3.13 0.20
C ALA A 87 13.23 3.42 -1.26
N ALA A 88 12.23 2.72 -1.81
CA ALA A 88 11.70 2.96 -3.14
C ALA A 88 11.17 4.38 -3.30
N ALA A 89 10.34 4.83 -2.38
CA ALA A 89 9.78 6.17 -2.36
C ALA A 89 10.85 7.26 -2.35
N LEU A 90 11.81 7.19 -1.42
CA LEU A 90 12.88 8.16 -1.30
C LEU A 90 13.77 8.19 -2.56
N GLY A 91 14.12 7.02 -3.10
CA GLY A 91 14.90 6.91 -4.33
C GLY A 91 14.16 7.50 -5.54
N PHE A 92 12.88 7.15 -5.70
CA PHE A 92 12.02 7.68 -6.77
C PHE A 92 11.86 9.20 -6.66
N MET A 93 11.59 9.70 -5.45
CA MET A 93 11.46 11.13 -5.19
C MET A 93 12.75 11.88 -5.52
N ALA A 94 13.90 11.33 -5.13
CA ALA A 94 15.20 11.92 -5.42
C ALA A 94 15.48 12.00 -6.93
N VAL A 95 15.25 10.91 -7.68
CA VAL A 95 15.49 10.86 -9.13
C VAL A 95 14.55 11.80 -9.90
N ASN A 96 13.31 11.96 -9.43
CA ASN A 96 12.30 12.78 -10.09
C ASN A 96 12.19 14.22 -9.54
N GLY A 97 13.03 14.59 -8.57
CA GLY A 97 13.01 15.92 -7.94
C GLY A 97 11.70 16.23 -7.17
N VAL A 98 10.99 15.20 -6.71
CA VAL A 98 9.78 15.35 -5.90
C VAL A 98 10.19 15.55 -4.44
N LYS A 99 9.74 16.65 -3.82
CA LYS A 99 10.00 16.93 -2.40
C LYS A 99 8.81 16.47 -1.57
N SER A 100 9.06 15.93 -0.36
CA SER A 100 7.98 15.57 0.57
C SER A 100 7.02 16.73 0.85
N SER A 101 7.55 17.95 0.99
CA SER A 101 6.76 19.16 1.21
C SER A 101 5.86 19.58 0.04
N ALA A 102 6.00 18.94 -1.12
CA ALA A 102 5.11 19.14 -2.27
C ALA A 102 4.00 18.09 -2.34
N LEU A 103 4.02 17.05 -1.49
CA LEU A 103 2.99 16.02 -1.42
C LEU A 103 2.00 16.38 -0.31
N ASP A 104 0.71 16.31 -0.62
CA ASP A 104 -0.36 16.45 0.37
C ASP A 104 -0.63 15.12 1.09
N LEU A 105 -0.44 14.00 0.38
CA LEU A 105 -0.78 12.66 0.84
C LEU A 105 0.11 11.61 0.15
N VAL A 106 0.31 10.51 0.85
CA VAL A 106 0.84 9.26 0.31
C VAL A 106 -0.24 8.18 0.41
N GLY A 107 -0.40 7.37 -0.63
CA GLY A 107 -1.21 6.16 -0.58
C GLY A 107 -0.33 4.92 -0.71
N VAL A 108 -0.36 4.02 0.27
CA VAL A 108 0.45 2.79 0.24
C VAL A 108 -0.43 1.56 0.38
N HIS A 109 -0.38 0.69 -0.63
CA HIS A 109 -1.14 -0.56 -0.60
C HIS A 109 -0.51 -1.59 0.35
N GLY A 110 0.83 -1.64 0.43
CA GLY A 110 1.56 -2.72 1.10
C GLY A 110 1.53 -4.02 0.30
N GLN A 111 1.82 -5.13 0.96
CA GLN A 111 1.91 -6.44 0.32
C GLN A 111 0.73 -7.34 0.72
N THR A 112 -0.07 -7.76 -0.25
CA THR A 112 -1.13 -8.75 0.03
C THR A 112 -0.53 -10.12 0.30
N VAL A 113 -0.88 -10.70 1.46
CA VAL A 113 -0.56 -12.10 1.80
C VAL A 113 -1.81 -12.98 1.92
N LEU A 114 -2.96 -12.37 2.19
CA LEU A 114 -4.25 -13.06 2.27
C LEU A 114 -5.34 -12.26 1.56
N HIS A 115 -6.16 -12.94 0.77
CA HIS A 115 -7.38 -12.39 0.21
C HIS A 115 -8.45 -13.47 0.05
N GLU A 116 -9.47 -13.37 0.87
CA GLU A 116 -10.66 -14.22 0.87
C GLU A 116 -11.88 -13.35 0.61
N ALA A 117 -12.44 -13.46 -0.59
CA ALA A 117 -13.66 -12.75 -0.96
C ALA A 117 -14.85 -13.21 -0.09
N PRO A 118 -15.78 -12.31 0.29
CA PRO A 118 -16.98 -12.70 1.03
C PRO A 118 -17.86 -13.67 0.22
N THR A 119 -18.46 -14.62 0.93
CA THR A 119 -19.51 -15.50 0.42
C THR A 119 -20.81 -15.26 1.20
N PRO A 120 -21.97 -15.80 0.77
CA PRO A 120 -23.21 -15.64 1.53
C PRO A 120 -23.12 -16.13 2.99
N ASP A 121 -22.26 -17.11 3.25
CA ASP A 121 -22.15 -17.78 4.54
C ASP A 121 -20.90 -17.36 5.35
N LEU A 122 -19.97 -16.60 4.75
CA LEU A 122 -18.69 -16.24 5.38
C LEU A 122 -18.25 -14.83 5.00
N PRO A 123 -17.93 -13.95 5.98
CA PRO A 123 -17.43 -12.61 5.69
C PRO A 123 -16.05 -12.67 5.03
N GLY A 124 -15.78 -11.69 4.17
CA GLY A 124 -14.48 -11.55 3.53
C GLY A 124 -13.38 -11.26 4.55
N ARG A 125 -12.14 -11.55 4.17
CA ARG A 125 -10.94 -11.27 4.98
C ARG A 125 -9.80 -10.96 4.03
N THR A 126 -9.00 -9.96 4.35
CA THR A 126 -7.83 -9.62 3.56
C THR A 126 -6.74 -9.06 4.46
N VAL A 127 -5.48 -9.30 4.10
CA VAL A 127 -4.32 -8.77 4.84
C VAL A 127 -3.34 -8.19 3.84
N GLN A 128 -3.04 -6.91 4.02
CA GLN A 128 -1.93 -6.23 3.39
C GLN A 128 -0.90 -5.89 4.46
N LEU A 129 0.26 -6.51 4.39
CA LEU A 129 1.34 -6.28 5.33
C LEU A 129 2.10 -5.01 4.96
N ILE A 130 2.15 -4.08 5.91
CA ILE A 130 3.03 -2.92 5.94
C ILE A 130 3.01 -2.28 7.33
N ASP A 131 4.16 -1.83 7.82
CA ASP A 131 4.20 -0.81 8.86
C ASP A 131 4.06 0.59 8.22
N ALA A 132 2.82 1.07 8.11
CA ALA A 132 2.54 2.37 7.50
C ALA A 132 3.00 3.55 8.36
N ALA A 133 3.19 3.36 9.67
CA ALA A 133 3.61 4.42 10.58
C ALA A 133 5.07 4.80 10.30
N SER A 134 5.96 3.83 10.15
CA SER A 134 7.36 4.08 9.78
C SER A 134 7.49 4.70 8.38
N VAL A 135 6.65 4.30 7.41
CA VAL A 135 6.61 4.95 6.10
C VAL A 135 6.18 6.42 6.20
N ALA A 136 5.14 6.72 6.97
CA ALA A 136 4.67 8.09 7.19
C ALA A 136 5.74 8.96 7.87
N GLU A 137 6.40 8.43 8.91
CA GLU A 137 7.50 9.09 9.61
C GLU A 137 8.69 9.34 8.68
N GLY A 138 9.14 8.33 7.94
CA GLY A 138 10.28 8.40 7.04
C GLY A 138 10.08 9.37 5.87
N LEU A 139 8.85 9.52 5.38
CA LEU A 139 8.53 10.48 4.32
C LEU A 139 8.20 11.87 4.85
N GLY A 140 7.74 11.98 6.10
CA GLY A 140 7.20 13.21 6.67
C GLY A 140 5.91 13.68 5.99
N VAL A 141 5.12 12.74 5.45
CA VAL A 141 3.86 12.99 4.73
C VAL A 141 2.78 12.10 5.33
N ALA A 142 1.55 12.61 5.42
CA ALA A 142 0.42 11.81 5.85
C ALA A 142 0.23 10.61 4.89
N THR A 143 0.04 9.42 5.45
CA THR A 143 -0.03 8.16 4.69
C THR A 143 -1.40 7.51 4.90
N ALA A 144 -2.12 7.26 3.80
CA ALA A 144 -3.30 6.43 3.74
C ALA A 144 -2.91 4.99 3.34
N PHE A 145 -3.49 4.00 4.01
CA PHE A 145 -3.18 2.58 3.84
C PHE A 145 -4.39 1.71 4.20
N ASP A 146 -4.26 0.40 4.07
CA ASP A 146 -5.29 -0.60 4.44
C ASP A 146 -6.63 -0.43 3.70
N PHE A 147 -6.55 -0.13 2.40
CA PHE A 147 -7.71 0.17 1.56
C PHE A 147 -8.67 -1.01 1.41
N ARG A 148 -8.16 -2.25 1.30
CA ARG A 148 -9.02 -3.41 1.03
C ARG A 148 -9.77 -3.86 2.26
N SER A 149 -9.17 -3.79 3.45
CA SER A 149 -9.88 -4.10 4.69
C SER A 149 -11.02 -3.12 4.93
N ALA A 150 -10.83 -1.83 4.59
CA ALA A 150 -11.89 -0.83 4.65
C ALA A 150 -13.06 -1.17 3.70
N ASP A 151 -12.79 -1.61 2.46
CA ASP A 151 -13.83 -2.04 1.52
C ASP A 151 -14.56 -3.30 2.00
N VAL A 152 -13.83 -4.31 2.47
CA VAL A 152 -14.41 -5.55 3.04
C VAL A 152 -15.29 -5.24 4.25
N ALA A 153 -14.84 -4.36 5.15
CA ALA A 153 -15.63 -3.92 6.30
C ALA A 153 -16.90 -3.15 5.90
N ALA A 154 -16.88 -2.48 4.75
CA ALA A 154 -18.05 -1.82 4.15
C ALA A 154 -18.98 -2.79 3.39
N GLY A 155 -18.66 -4.10 3.37
CA GLY A 155 -19.43 -5.13 2.67
C GLY A 155 -19.03 -5.34 1.20
N GLY A 156 -17.94 -4.71 0.77
CA GLY A 156 -17.33 -4.92 -0.54
C GLY A 156 -16.51 -6.21 -0.62
N GLN A 157 -15.86 -6.42 -1.77
CA GLN A 157 -15.06 -7.62 -2.04
C GLN A 157 -13.59 -7.46 -1.67
N GLY A 158 -13.13 -6.23 -1.40
CA GLY A 158 -11.73 -5.86 -1.24
C GLY A 158 -10.94 -5.80 -2.55
N ALA A 159 -11.52 -6.20 -3.69
CA ALA A 159 -10.89 -6.18 -5.01
C ALA A 159 -11.93 -6.33 -6.16
N PRO A 160 -11.66 -5.79 -7.36
CA PRO A 160 -10.71 -4.70 -7.65
C PRO A 160 -11.19 -3.38 -7.03
N LEU A 161 -10.25 -2.46 -6.79
CA LEU A 161 -10.49 -1.11 -6.30
C LEU A 161 -9.91 -0.09 -7.28
#